data_AF-A0A4S8MGC8-F1
#
_entry.id   AF-A0A4S8MGC8-F1
#
_cell.length_a   1.000
_cell.length_b   1.000
_cell.length_c   1.000
_cell.angle_alpha   90.00
_cell.angle_beta   90.00
_cell.angle_gamma   90.00
#
_symmetry.space_group_name_H-M   'P 1'
#
loop_
_entity.id
_entity.type
_entity.pdbx_description
1 polymer ?
#
loop_
_entity_poly.entity_id
_entity_poly.type
_entity_poly.pdbx_seq_one_letter_code
_entity_poly.pdbx_strand_id
1 'polypeptide(L)' 'MGGHAHGSFKPDPAVENFNTWREQHYLRFRWTRPNVKVAILGFIVAPVTLYAITHATTDRWAWNGKLKDSTLSKSN' A
#
# COMPACT_ATOMS: atom_id res chain seq x y z
N MET A 1 26.09 -30.63 7.67
CA MET A 1 25.68 -29.86 8.87
C MET A 1 25.09 -30.85 9.87
N GLY A 2 25.89 -31.29 10.85
CA GLY A 2 25.44 -32.19 11.92
C GLY A 2 24.94 -31.37 13.10
N GLY A 3 23.62 -31.22 13.21
CA GLY A 3 22.95 -30.58 14.34
C GLY A 3 21.94 -31.55 14.94
N HIS A 4 21.95 -31.68 16.27
CA HIS A 4 21.03 -32.55 17.01
C HIS A 4 19.58 -32.07 16.78
N ALA A 5 18.84 -32.80 15.95
CA ALA A 5 17.49 -32.46 15.54
C ALA A 5 16.46 -32.83 16.64
N HIS A 6 16.48 -32.08 17.74
CA HIS A 6 15.34 -32.03 18.66
C HIS A 6 14.57 -30.75 18.41
N GLY A 7 13.73 -30.78 17.38
CA GLY A 7 12.78 -29.69 17.11
C GLY A 7 11.65 -29.72 18.12
N SER A 8 11.57 -28.71 18.99
CA SER A 8 10.41 -28.44 19.87
C SER A 8 9.15 -28.06 19.08
N PHE A 9 9.28 -27.90 17.76
CA PHE A 9 8.21 -27.53 16.85
C PHE A 9 7.59 -28.78 16.23
N LYS A 10 6.28 -28.95 16.43
CA LYS A 10 5.48 -29.93 15.71
C LYS A 10 5.02 -29.29 14.40
N PRO A 11 5.56 -29.69 13.22
CA PRO A 11 5.11 -29.13 11.95
C PRO A 11 3.64 -29.52 11.71
N ASP A 12 2.84 -28.51 11.41
CA ASP A 12 1.47 -28.70 10.93
C ASP A 12 1.47 -28.61 9.40
N PRO A 13 1.14 -29.69 8.68
CA PRO A 13 1.13 -29.67 7.22
C PRO A 13 0.17 -28.62 6.65
N ALA A 14 -0.91 -28.26 7.36
CA ALA A 14 -1.82 -27.21 6.89
C ALA A 14 -1.16 -25.83 6.88
N VAL A 15 -0.36 -25.53 7.91
CA VAL A 15 0.35 -24.24 8.04
C VAL A 15 1.49 -24.16 7.02
N GLU A 16 2.26 -25.24 6.84
CA GLU A 16 3.33 -25.28 5.84
C GLU A 16 2.79 -25.15 4.42
N ASN A 17 1.67 -25.81 4.11
CA ASN A 17 1.00 -25.68 2.83
C ASN A 17 0.50 -24.25 2.61
N PHE A 18 -0.16 -23.63 3.60
CA PHE A 18 -0.61 -22.24 3.48
C PHE A 18 0.58 -21.29 3.23
N ASN A 19 1.68 -21.47 3.96
CA ASN A 19 2.86 -20.64 3.77
C ASN A 19 3.44 -20.81 2.36
N THR A 20 3.55 -22.05 1.89
CA THR A 20 3.99 -22.37 0.52
C THR A 20 3.08 -21.74 -0.53
N TRP A 21 1.76 -21.82 -0.34
CA TRP A 21 0.78 -21.21 -1.23
C TRP A 21 0.89 -19.69 -1.29
N ARG A 22 1.12 -19.03 -0.15
CA ARG A 22 1.30 -17.58 -0.06
C ARG A 22 2.60 -17.14 -0.72
N GLU A 23 3.70 -17.83 -0.45
CA GLU A 23 5.02 -17.51 -1.00
C GLU A 23 5.07 -17.72 -2.52
N GLN A 24 4.42 -18.77 -3.02
CA GLN A 24 4.37 -19.11 -4.45
C GLN A 24 3.19 -18.45 -5.19
N HIS A 25 2.42 -17.59 -4.54
CA HIS A 25 1.18 -17.06 -5.12
C HIS A 25 1.43 -16.32 -6.44
N TYR A 26 2.55 -15.62 -6.56
CA TYR A 26 2.93 -14.87 -7.77
C TYR A 26 3.11 -15.77 -9.00
N LEU A 27 3.56 -17.02 -8.83
CA LEU A 27 3.74 -17.98 -9.93
C LEU A 27 2.40 -18.42 -10.53
N ARG A 28 1.32 -18.36 -9.76
CA ARG A 28 -0.04 -18.79 -10.14
C ARG A 28 -0.95 -17.61 -10.45
N PHE A 29 -0.42 -16.39 -10.43
CA PHE A 29 -1.20 -15.18 -10.63
C PHE A 29 -1.78 -15.13 -12.06
N ARG A 30 -3.02 -14.65 -12.17
CA ARG A 30 -3.72 -14.46 -13.45
C ARG A 30 -4.43 -13.12 -13.47
N TRP A 31 -4.38 -12.46 -14.62
CA TRP A 31 -5.15 -11.24 -14.89
C TRP A 31 -6.62 -11.57 -15.11
N THR A 32 -7.36 -11.63 -14.03
CA THR A 32 -8.82 -11.74 -14.03
C THR A 32 -9.44 -10.36 -13.89
N ARG A 33 -10.70 -10.20 -14.30
CA ARG A 33 -11.45 -8.94 -14.13
C ARG A 33 -11.34 -8.34 -12.72
N PRO A 34 -11.51 -9.10 -11.61
CA PRO A 34 -11.34 -8.55 -10.28
C PRO A 34 -9.88 -8.13 -9.98
N ASN A 35 -8.88 -8.93 -10.35
CA ASN A 35 -7.47 -8.59 -10.10
C ASN A 35 -7.03 -7.34 -10.86
N VAL A 36 -7.49 -7.18 -12.11
CA VAL A 36 -7.24 -5.98 -12.91
C VAL A 36 -7.85 -4.74 -12.26
N LYS A 37 -9.09 -4.84 -11.74
CA LYS A 37 -9.72 -3.72 -11.01
C LYS A 37 -8.91 -3.30 -9.80
N VAL A 38 -8.47 -4.26 -8.98
CA VAL A 38 -7.65 -3.98 -7.80
C VAL A 38 -6.33 -3.34 -8.20
N ALA A 39 -5.67 -3.84 -9.24
CA ALA A 39 -4.43 -3.27 -9.74
C ALA A 39 -4.60 -1.82 -10.24
N ILE A 40 -5.63 -1.54 -11.04
CA ILE A 40 -5.91 -0.18 -11.53
C ILE A 40 -6.21 0.77 -10.37
N LEU A 41 -7.04 0.34 -9.41
CA LEU A 41 -7.39 1.17 -8.27
C LEU A 41 -6.16 1.47 -7.40
N GLY A 42 -5.33 0.47 -7.11
CA GLY A 42 -4.16 0.60 -6.24
C GLY A 42 -2.98 1.32 -6.87
N PHE A 43 -2.66 1.01 -8.13
CA PHE A 43 -1.44 1.52 -8.78
C PHE A 43 -1.66 2.77 -9.64
N ILE A 44 -2.89 3.08 -10.04
CA ILE A 44 -3.19 4.24 -10.90
C ILE A 44 -4.08 5.22 -10.17
N VAL A 45 -5.29 4.80 -9.79
CA VAL A 45 -6.30 5.73 -9.25
C VAL A 45 -5.81 6.35 -7.94
N ALA A 46 -5.40 5.53 -6.97
CA ALA A 46 -4.94 6.03 -5.68
C ALA A 46 -3.77 7.06 -5.78
N PRO A 47 -2.64 6.76 -6.45
CA PRO A 47 -1.54 7.73 -6.54
C PRO A 47 -1.90 8.97 -7.38
N VAL A 48 -2.66 8.82 -8.47
CA VAL A 48 -3.07 9.97 -9.29
C VAL A 48 -4.00 10.90 -8.50
N THR A 49 -4.97 10.35 -7.77
CA THR A 49 -5.87 11.16 -6.93
C THR A 49 -5.09 11.86 -5.82
N LEU A 50 -4.16 11.16 -5.16
CA LEU A 50 -3.32 11.76 -4.13
C LEU A 50 -2.50 12.93 -4.71
N TYR A 51 -1.81 12.70 -5.83
CA TYR A 51 -1.02 13.73 -6.50
C TYR A 51 -1.86 14.93 -6.90
N ALA A 52 -3.04 14.71 -7.50
CA ALA A 52 -3.92 15.79 -7.92
C ALA A 52 -4.38 16.66 -6.73
N ILE A 53 -4.73 16.03 -5.61
CA ILE A 53 -5.12 16.75 -4.37
C ILE A 53 -3.93 17.53 -3.83
N THR A 54 -2.75 16.91 -3.74
CA THR A 54 -1.54 17.58 -3.26
C THR A 54 -1.20 18.76 -4.15
N HIS A 55 -1.12 18.57 -5.47
CA HIS A 55 -0.81 19.63 -6.42
C HIS A 55 -1.81 20.79 -6.35
N ALA A 56 -3.11 20.51 -6.21
CA ALA A 56 -4.13 21.55 -6.07
C ALA A 56 -4.06 22.31 -4.73
N THR A 57 -3.38 21.78 -3.72
CA THR A 57 -3.33 22.35 -2.36
C THR A 57 -1.97 22.92 -1.97
N THR A 58 -0.87 22.47 -2.59
CA THR A 58 0.51 22.84 -2.24
C THR A 58 0.71 24.35 -2.15
N ASP A 59 0.24 25.10 -3.13
CA ASP A 59 0.40 26.56 -3.17
C ASP A 59 -0.84 27.34 -2.76
N ARG A 60 -1.93 26.66 -2.39
CA ARG A 60 -3.18 27.33 -2.07
C ARG A 60 -3.12 28.05 -0.72
N TRP A 61 -2.32 27.57 0.22
CA TRP A 61 -2.39 28.01 1.61
C TRP A 61 -1.09 28.67 2.07
N ALA A 62 -1.20 29.83 2.72
CA ALA A 62 -0.09 30.55 3.35
C ALA A 62 -0.37 30.73 4.83
N TRP A 63 0.26 29.89 5.66
CA TRP A 63 0.09 29.88 7.12
C TRP A 63 1.10 30.76 7.85
N ASN A 64 2.22 31.09 7.20
CA ASN A 64 3.32 31.79 7.85
C ASN A 64 2.92 33.24 8.22
N GLY A 65 3.03 33.58 9.51
CA GLY A 65 2.82 34.94 10.02
C GLY A 65 1.38 35.47 9.95
N LYS A 66 0.37 34.62 9.76
CA LYS A 66 -1.03 35.06 9.64
C LYS A 66 -1.64 35.44 10.99
N LEU A 67 -2.32 36.59 11.01
CA LEU A 67 -3.06 37.10 12.18
C LEU A 67 -4.40 36.37 12.33
N LYS A 68 -4.96 36.40 13.55
CA LYS A 68 -6.33 35.93 13.83
C LYS A 68 -7.30 36.66 12.88
N ASP A 69 -8.23 35.90 12.28
CA ASP A 69 -9.23 36.37 11.32
C ASP A 69 -8.70 36.77 9.92
N SER A 70 -7.40 36.58 9.64
CA SER A 70 -6.84 36.81 8.29
C SER A 70 -6.99 35.58 7.37
N THR A 71 -7.23 35.81 6.07
CA THR A 71 -7.39 34.72 5.10
C THR A 71 -6.08 33.94 4.88
N LEU A 72 -6.21 32.62 4.87
CA LEU A 72 -5.13 31.66 4.66
C LEU A 72 -4.93 31.29 3.19
N SER A 73 -5.93 31.55 2.35
CA SER A 73 -5.80 31.32 0.91
C SER A 73 -4.85 32.35 0.32
N LYS A 74 -3.86 31.91 -0.45
CA LYS A 74 -3.15 32.80 -1.37
C LYS A 74 -4.19 33.30 -2.39
N SER A 75 -4.27 34.61 -2.64
CA SER A 75 -5.04 35.10 -3.79
C SER A 75 -4.20 34.85 -5.04
N ASN A 76 -4.83 34.35 -6.10
CA ASN A 76 -4.21 34.31 -7.43
C ASN A 76 -3.89 35.73 -7.91
#